data_AF-A0A929QJ86-F1
#
_entry.id   AF-A0A929QJ86-F1
#
_cell.length_a   1.000
_cell.length_b   1.000
_cell.length_c   1.000
_cell.angle_alpha   90.00
_cell.angle_beta   90.00
_cell.angle_gamma   90.00
#
_symmetry.space_group_name_H-M   'P 1'
#
loop_
_entity.id
_entity.type
_entity.pdbx_description
1 polymer ?
#
loop_
_entity_poly.entity_id
_entity_poly.type
_entity_poly.pdbx_seq_one_letter_code
_entity_poly.pdbx_strand_id
1 'polypeptide(L)' 'PRVPSVEEIVAQIKALLEVLPKEQLWINPDCGLKTRKWEEVEPSLKNMVEAVKIVRGL' A
#
# COMPACT_ATOMS: atom_id res chain seq x y z
N PRO A 1 5.77 16.07 -2.66
CA PRO A 1 4.83 15.20 -1.92
C PRO A 1 3.89 14.49 -2.89
N ARG A 2 3.71 13.17 -2.75
CA ARG A 2 2.99 12.33 -3.71
C ARG A 2 2.03 11.41 -2.96
N VAL A 3 0.86 11.19 -3.55
CA VAL A 3 -0.08 10.12 -3.17
C VAL A 3 0.08 8.98 -4.19
N PRO A 4 0.54 7.78 -3.80
CA PRO A 4 0.62 6.64 -4.72
C PRO A 4 -0.77 6.18 -5.14
N SER A 5 -0.94 5.79 -6.41
CA SER A 5 -2.22 5.27 -6.89
C SER A 5 -2.46 3.84 -6.38
N VAL A 6 -3.72 3.38 -6.45
CA VAL A 6 -4.06 2.00 -6.07
C VAL A 6 -3.32 1.00 -6.96
N GLU A 7 -3.26 1.27 -8.26
CA GLU A 7 -2.63 0.40 -9.27
C GLU A 7 -1.14 0.22 -9.02
N GLU A 8 -0.45 1.29 -8.60
CA GLU A 8 0.97 1.23 -8.25
C GLU A 8 1.22 0.33 -7.04
N ILE A 9 0.39 0.47 -6.00
CA ILE A 9 0.52 -0.35 -4.79
C ILE A 9 0.17 -1.81 -5.10
N VAL A 10 -0.86 -2.08 -5.91
CA VAL A 10 -1.20 -3.44 -6.37
C VAL A 10 -0.02 -4.09 -7.11
N ALA A 11 0.63 -3.34 -8.01
CA ALA A 11 1.78 -3.85 -8.74
C ALA A 11 2.94 -4.20 -7.79
N GLN A 12 3.22 -3.35 -6.80
CA GLN A 12 4.25 -3.63 -5.79
C GLN A 12 3.93 -4.86 -4.93
N ILE A 13 2.69 -4.98 -4.46
CA ILE A 13 2.27 -6.15 -3.67
C ILE A 13 2.43 -7.44 -4.48
N LYS A 14 2.03 -7.44 -5.76
CA LYS A 14 2.19 -8.60 -6.64
C LYS A 14 3.66 -8.98 -6.83
N ALA A 15 4.54 -7.99 -7.06
CA ALA A 15 5.98 -8.25 -7.16
C ALA A 15 6.57 -8.82 -5.86
N LEU A 16 6.13 -8.35 -4.69
CA LEU A 16 6.56 -8.92 -3.40
C LEU A 16 6.08 -10.35 -3.19
N LEU A 17 4.89 -10.70 -3.69
CA LEU A 17 4.34 -12.06 -3.61
C LEU A 17 5.06 -13.06 -4.53
N GLU A 18 5.82 -12.60 -5.53
CA GLU A 18 6.68 -13.47 -6.34
C GLU A 18 7.91 -13.96 -5.57
N VAL A 19 8.29 -13.25 -4.50
CA VAL A 19 9.53 -13.52 -3.73
C VAL A 19 9.28 -13.93 -2.27
N LEU A 20 8.15 -13.52 -1.67
CA LEU A 20 7.77 -13.85 -0.30
C LEU A 20 6.42 -14.58 -0.26
N PRO A 21 6.27 -15.61 0.59
CA PRO A 21 4.97 -16.24 0.81
C PRO A 21 4.02 -15.23 1.47
N LYS A 22 2.74 -15.25 1.05
CA LYS A 22 1.72 -14.28 1.51
C LYS A 22 1.57 -14.25 3.03
N GLU A 23 1.80 -15.37 3.71
CA GLU A 23 1.69 -15.51 5.17
C GLU A 23 2.75 -14.69 5.93
N GLN A 24 3.84 -14.30 5.25
CA GLN A 24 4.93 -13.51 5.81
C GLN A 24 4.89 -12.03 5.38
N LEU A 25 3.97 -11.64 4.49
CA LEU A 25 3.93 -10.30 3.92
C LEU A 25 2.93 -9.40 4.66
N TRP A 26 3.44 -8.28 5.18
CA TRP A 26 2.65 -7.19 5.76
C TRP A 26 2.78 -5.94 4.89
N ILE A 27 1.69 -5.19 4.75
CA ILE A 27 1.65 -3.94 3.99
C ILE A 27 1.48 -2.78 4.97
N ASN A 28 2.44 -1.85 4.97
CA ASN A 28 2.48 -0.66 5.80
C ASN A 28 3.24 0.45 5.08
N PRO A 29 3.12 1.72 5.52
CA PRO A 29 3.95 2.80 4.99
C PRO A 29 5.44 2.59 5.32
N ASP A 30 6.33 3.20 4.54
CA ASP A 30 7.78 3.11 4.73
C ASP A 30 8.24 3.49 6.15
N CYS A 31 7.59 4.49 6.75
CA CYS A 31 7.91 5.00 8.09
C CYS A 31 6.71 5.75 8.70
N GLY A 32 6.91 6.35 9.87
CA GLY A 32 5.93 7.22 10.51
C GLY A 32 5.59 8.45 9.66
N LEU A 33 4.35 8.94 9.83
CA LEU A 33 3.77 9.99 9.00
C LEU A 33 3.88 11.40 9.60
N LYS A 34 4.70 11.60 10.63
CA LYS A 34 4.82 12.87 11.40
C LYS A 34 5.11 14.09 10.51
N THR A 35 5.83 13.91 9.41
CA THR A 35 6.23 14.98 8.49
C THR A 35 5.34 15.09 7.25
N ARG A 36 4.23 14.36 7.19
CA ARG A 36 3.28 14.38 6.06
C ARG A 36 2.06 15.20 6.43
N LYS A 37 1.39 15.73 5.41
CA LYS A 37 0.15 16.49 5.57
C LYS A 37 -1.07 15.59 5.38
N TRP A 38 -2.21 15.96 5.95
CA TRP A 38 -3.42 15.15 5.90
C TRP A 38 -3.93 14.92 4.48
N GLU A 39 -3.79 15.92 3.61
CA GLU A 39 -4.18 15.86 2.20
C GLU A 39 -3.37 14.81 1.41
N GLU A 40 -2.24 14.38 1.96
CA GLU A 40 -1.40 13.29 1.41
C GLU A 40 -1.66 11.97 2.13
N VAL A 41 -1.74 12.00 3.47
CA VAL A 41 -1.84 10.82 4.33
C VAL A 41 -3.13 10.07 4.11
N GLU A 42 -4.27 10.77 4.19
CA GLU A 42 -5.58 10.13 4.13
C GLU A 42 -5.79 9.37 2.80
N PRO A 43 -5.59 9.97 1.61
CA PRO A 43 -5.77 9.23 0.36
C PRO A 43 -4.70 8.15 0.17
N SER A 44 -3.46 8.34 0.62
CA SER A 44 -2.42 7.31 0.51
C SER A 44 -2.77 6.05 1.31
N LEU A 45 -3.26 6.22 2.54
CA LEU A 45 -3.69 5.10 3.38
C LEU A 45 -4.95 4.42 2.83
N LYS A 46 -5.92 5.19 2.31
CA LYS A 46 -7.10 4.62 1.64
C LYS A 46 -6.70 3.78 0.43
N ASN A 47 -5.81 4.29 -0.41
CA ASN A 47 -5.33 3.57 -1.59
C ASN A 47 -4.58 2.29 -1.22
N MET A 48 -3.76 2.33 -0.16
CA MET A 48 -3.04 1.16 0.34
C MET A 48 -3.97 0.05 0.83
N VAL A 49 -5.02 0.39 1.59
CA VAL A 49 -6.02 -0.58 2.04
C VAL A 49 -6.81 -1.15 0.85
N GLU A 50 -7.18 -0.30 -0.11
CA GLU A 50 -7.91 -0.72 -1.31
C GLU A 50 -7.09 -1.68 -2.18
N ALA A 51 -5.80 -1.40 -2.38
CA ALA A 51 -4.89 -2.29 -3.09
C ALA A 51 -4.81 -3.67 -2.43
N VAL A 52 -4.78 -3.73 -1.10
CA VAL A 52 -4.79 -5.00 -0.36
C VAL A 52 -6.11 -5.76 -0.57
N LYS A 53 -7.26 -5.08 -0.58
CA LYS A 53 -8.56 -5.73 -0.88
C LYS A 53 -8.57 -6.34 -2.28
N ILE A 54 -8.14 -5.58 -3.28
CA ILE A 54 -8.05 -6.04 -4.68
C ILE A 54 -7.18 -7.30 -4.77
N VAL A 55 -6.00 -7.30 -4.16
CA VAL A 55 -5.09 -8.47 -4.17
C VAL A 55 -5.69 -9.68 -3.45
N ARG A 56 -6.52 -9.45 -2.41
CA ARG A 56 -7.24 -10.51 -1.69
C ARG A 56 -8.51 -10.99 -2.40
N GLY A 57 -8.98 -10.29 -3.43
CA GLY A 57 -10.26 -10.55 -4.08
C GLY A 57 -11.47 -10.20 -3.20
N LEU A 58 -11.34 -9.17 -2.35
CA LEU A 58 -12.39 -8.66 -1.45
C LEU A 58 -13.17 -7.50 -2.07
#